data_AF-A0A643CCD0-F1
#
_entry.id   AF-A0A643CCD0-F1
#
_cell.length_a   1.000
_cell.length_b   1.000
_cell.length_c   1.000
_cell.angle_alpha   90.00
_cell.angle_beta   90.00
_cell.angle_gamma   90.00
#
_symmetry.space_group_name_H-M   'P 1'
#
loop_
_entity.id
_entity.type
_entity.pdbx_description
1 polymer ?
#
loop_
_entity_poly.entity_id
_entity_poly.type
_entity_poly.pdbx_seq_one_letter_code
_entity_poly.pdbx_strand_id
1 'polypeptide(L)'
;MKMFYEEHLHLDDKIRYILDGSGYLDVRDKEDRWIRIFRETGDMISLLVGIYHRFMLDEKNCLKAIRLFVGDPVWTTFNRLADHFEAPGQHLEFLAQTA
;
A
#
# COMPACT_ATOMS: atom_id res chain seq x y z
N MET A 1 7.45 6.15 11.76
CA MET A 1 6.50 6.87 10.90
C MET A 1 7.07 7.29 9.56
N LYS A 2 8.29 7.87 9.49
CA LYS A 2 8.90 8.27 8.21
C LYS A 2 8.91 7.16 7.14
N MET A 3 9.24 5.93 7.52
CA MET A 3 9.24 4.77 6.61
C MET A 3 7.88 4.44 5.98
N PHE A 4 6.77 4.76 6.65
CA PHE A 4 5.44 4.48 6.11
C PHE A 4 5.00 5.57 5.13
N TYR A 5 5.46 6.81 5.36
CA TYR A 5 5.13 7.94 4.52
C TYR A 5 6.01 8.05 3.27
N GLU A 6 7.25 7.59 3.36
CA GLU A 6 8.11 7.46 2.19
C GLU A 6 7.47 6.48 1.19
N GLU A 7 7.44 6.86 -0.08
CA GLU A 7 6.82 6.05 -1.13
C GLU A 7 7.60 4.76 -1.33
N HIS A 8 6.92 3.62 -1.18
CA HIS A 8 7.52 2.30 -1.23
C HIS A 8 6.59 1.26 -1.87
N LEU A 9 7.15 0.09 -2.13
CA LEU A 9 6.43 -1.11 -2.54
C LEU A 9 6.80 -2.30 -1.67
N HIS A 10 6.01 -3.37 -1.80
CA HIS A 10 6.30 -4.69 -1.27
C HIS A 10 6.33 -5.72 -2.42
N LEU A 11 7.08 -6.79 -2.22
CA LEU A 11 7.15 -7.94 -3.13
C LEU A 11 6.09 -9.02 -2.80
N ASP A 12 5.24 -8.73 -1.83
CA ASP A 12 4.10 -9.55 -1.41
C ASP A 12 2.87 -8.66 -1.22
N ASP A 13 1.70 -9.26 -1.29
CA ASP A 13 0.44 -8.56 -1.04
C ASP A 13 0.37 -8.01 0.39
N LYS A 14 -0.13 -6.79 0.52
CA LYS A 14 -0.28 -6.11 1.81
C LYS A 14 -1.75 -5.94 2.14
N ILE A 15 -2.20 -6.73 3.11
CA ILE A 15 -3.59 -6.70 3.57
C ILE A 15 -3.67 -6.04 4.95
N ARG A 16 -4.63 -5.12 5.10
CA ARG A 16 -4.89 -4.36 6.33
C ARG A 16 -6.37 -4.33 6.65
N TYR A 17 -6.70 -4.62 7.90
CA TYR A 17 -8.05 -4.44 8.45
C TYR A 17 -8.00 -3.45 9.62
N ILE A 18 -8.77 -2.36 9.54
CA ILE A 18 -8.74 -1.29 10.54
C ILE A 18 -9.67 -1.63 11.69
N LEU A 19 -9.09 -1.75 12.89
CA LEU A 19 -9.82 -2.06 14.13
C LEU A 19 -10.28 -0.81 14.86
N ASP A 20 -9.52 0.28 14.76
CA ASP A 20 -9.83 1.55 15.41
C ASP A 20 -9.07 2.70 14.74
N GLY A 21 -9.59 3.93 14.85
CA GLY A 21 -8.98 5.14 14.30
C GLY A 21 -9.12 5.27 12.77
N SER A 22 -8.28 6.12 12.18
CA SER A 22 -8.35 6.44 10.75
C SER A 22 -7.02 6.93 10.16
N GLY A 23 -6.92 6.92 8.83
CA GLY A 23 -5.72 7.35 8.13
C GLY A 23 -5.88 7.34 6.61
N TYR A 24 -4.81 7.71 5.92
CA TYR A 24 -4.74 7.77 4.47
C TYR A 24 -3.75 6.76 3.92
N LEU A 25 -4.17 6.09 2.86
CA LEU A 25 -3.33 5.27 2.01
C LEU A 25 -3.30 5.94 0.64
N ASP A 26 -2.14 6.48 0.26
CA ASP A 26 -1.96 7.03 -1.08
C ASP A 26 -1.36 5.93 -1.98
N VAL A 27 -1.93 5.75 -3.17
CA VAL A 27 -1.45 4.82 -4.21
C VAL A 27 -1.25 5.55 -5.54
N ARG A 28 -0.44 5.00 -6.44
CA ARG A 28 -0.28 5.54 -7.80
C ARG A 28 -1.34 4.98 -8.76
N ASP A 29 -1.93 5.85 -9.58
CA ASP A 29 -2.77 5.45 -10.71
C ASP A 29 -1.92 5.07 -11.95
N LYS A 30 -2.59 4.72 -13.06
CA LYS A 30 -1.93 4.36 -14.33
C LYS A 30 -1.10 5.51 -14.93
N GLU A 31 -1.35 6.75 -14.53
CA GLU A 31 -0.64 7.97 -14.98
C GLU A 31 0.37 8.45 -13.92
N ASP A 32 0.72 7.61 -12.94
CA ASP A 32 1.61 7.94 -11.83
C ASP A 32 1.15 9.14 -10.98
N ARG A 33 -0.16 9.40 -10.92
CA ARG A 33 -0.77 10.39 -10.03
C ARG A 33 -1.17 9.77 -8.71
N TRP A 34 -1.13 10.56 -7.65
CA TRP A 34 -1.60 10.11 -6.34
C TRP A 34 -3.13 10.02 -6.29
N ILE A 35 -3.63 8.84 -5.91
CA ILE A 35 -4.99 8.64 -5.41
C ILE A 35 -4.91 8.45 -3.91
N ARG A 36 -5.64 9.28 -3.16
CA ARG A 36 -5.75 9.19 -1.70
C ARG A 36 -6.98 8.38 -1.32
N ILE A 37 -6.77 7.32 -0.55
CA ILE A 37 -7.82 6.45 -0.02
C ILE A 37 -7.90 6.70 1.48
N PHE A 38 -9.03 7.24 1.94
CA PHE A 38 -9.32 7.35 3.38
C PHE A 38 -9.80 5.99 3.91
N ARG A 39 -9.27 5.57 5.07
CA ARG A 39 -9.69 4.34 5.76
C ARG A 39 -10.03 4.64 7.22
N GLU A 40 -11.08 4.01 7.72
CA GLU A 40 -11.55 4.12 9.10
C GLU A 40 -11.96 2.77 9.69
N THR A 41 -12.34 2.72 10.97
CA THR A 41 -12.74 1.46 11.64
C THR A 41 -13.72 0.62 10.83
N GLY A 42 -13.42 -0.67 10.67
CA GLY A 42 -14.23 -1.62 9.90
C GLY A 42 -13.79 -1.81 8.45
N ASP A 43 -12.89 -0.96 7.97
CA ASP A 43 -12.35 -1.04 6.62
C ASP A 43 -11.30 -2.14 6.44
N MET A 44 -11.41 -2.92 5.36
CA MET A 44 -10.37 -3.86 4.89
C MET A 44 -9.84 -3.48 3.52
N ILE A 45 -8.52 -3.40 3.35
CA ILE A 45 -7.88 -3.11 2.07
C ILE A 45 -6.77 -4.11 1.77
N SER A 46 -6.72 -4.57 0.52
CA SER A 46 -5.63 -5.36 -0.03
C SER A 46 -4.91 -4.52 -1.08
N LEU A 47 -3.61 -4.30 -0.89
CA LEU A 47 -2.73 -3.74 -1.90
C LEU A 47 -1.99 -4.88 -2.58
N LEU A 48 -2.13 -4.95 -3.90
CA LEU A 48 -1.45 -5.95 -4.73
C LEU A 48 0.06 -5.68 -4.74
N VAL A 49 0.82 -6.75 -4.87
CA VAL A 49 2.27 -6.72 -5.09
C VAL A 49 2.67 -5.71 -6.17
N GLY A 50 3.81 -5.03 -5.95
CA GLY A 50 4.39 -4.10 -6.92
C GLY A 50 3.78 -2.70 -6.96
N ILE A 51 2.65 -2.43 -6.29
CA ILE A 51 2.06 -1.08 -6.26
C ILE A 51 2.88 -0.12 -5.42
N TYR A 52 3.21 1.05 -5.98
CA TYR A 52 3.78 2.15 -5.21
C TYR A 52 2.72 2.81 -4.32
N HIS A 53 3.01 2.87 -3.03
CA HIS A 53 2.09 3.39 -2.03
C HIS A 53 2.81 4.02 -0.84
N ARG A 54 2.04 4.75 -0.04
CA ARG A 54 2.47 5.26 1.27
C ARG A 54 1.28 5.37 2.21
N PHE A 55 1.56 5.36 3.50
CA PHE A 55 0.58 5.50 4.56
C PHE A 55 0.91 6.69 5.46
N MET A 56 -0.12 7.44 5.83
CA MET A 56 -0.05 8.47 6.86
C MET A 56 -1.28 8.43 7.75
N LEU A 57 -1.11 8.83 9.00
CA LEU A 57 -2.24 9.11 9.87
C LEU A 57 -2.95 10.38 9.40
N ASP A 58 -4.24 10.46 9.69
CA ASP A 58 -4.98 11.71 9.56
C ASP A 58 -4.77 12.60 10.80
N GLU A 59 -5.54 13.68 10.91
CA GLU A 59 -5.43 14.63 12.02
C GLU A 59 -5.75 14.03 13.40
N LYS A 60 -6.42 12.87 13.47
CA LYS A 60 -6.68 12.17 14.74
C LYS A 60 -5.45 11.44 15.27
N ASN A 61 -4.41 11.27 14.44
CA ASN A 61 -3.10 10.75 14.82
C ASN A 61 -3.12 9.37 15.50
N CYS A 62 -4.15 8.55 15.25
CA CYS A 62 -4.24 7.20 15.80
C CYS A 62 -4.93 6.25 14.82
N LEU A 63 -4.34 5.07 14.64
CA LEU A 63 -4.92 3.97 13.87
C LEU A 63 -4.41 2.63 14.42
N LYS A 64 -5.33 1.71 14.66
CA LYS A 64 -5.06 0.32 15.04
C LYS A 64 -5.52 -0.58 13.91
N ALA A 65 -4.66 -1.46 13.43
CA ALA A 65 -4.98 -2.37 12.34
C ALA A 65 -4.43 -3.79 12.57
N ILE A 66 -5.16 -4.79 12.08
CA ILE A 66 -4.66 -6.13 11.84
C ILE A 66 -3.95 -6.15 10.49
N ARG A 67 -2.83 -6.87 10.46
CA ARG A 67 -2.02 -7.09 9.26
C ARG A 67 -2.20 -8.56 8.87
N LEU A 68 -2.70 -8.81 7.65
CA LEU A 68 -2.88 -10.16 7.14
C LEU A 68 -1.87 -10.43 6.02
N PHE A 69 -1.39 -11.67 5.94
CA PHE A 69 -0.41 -12.16 4.97
C PHE A 69 -0.84 -13.51 4.43
N VAL A 70 -0.46 -13.79 3.19
CA VAL A 70 -0.53 -15.14 2.63
C VAL A 70 0.79 -15.83 3.00
N GLY A 71 0.74 -16.81 3.91
CA GLY A 71 1.93 -17.50 4.39
C GLY A 71 2.76 -16.70 5.40
N ASP A 72 4.07 -16.92 5.42
CA ASP A 72 5.00 -16.27 6.35
C ASP A 72 5.19 -14.79 5.99
N PRO A 73 5.16 -13.88 6.98
CA PRO A 73 5.13 -12.46 6.68
C PRO A 73 6.52 -11.92 6.31
N VAL A 74 6.64 -11.41 5.08
CA VAL A 74 7.79 -10.60 4.65
C VAL A 74 7.42 -9.11 4.74
N TRP A 75 8.20 -8.37 5.53
CA TRP A 75 7.91 -6.96 5.84
C TRP A 75 8.73 -5.96 5.04
N THR A 76 9.67 -6.46 4.24
CA THR A 76 10.66 -5.64 3.55
C THR A 76 9.95 -4.66 2.62
N THR A 77 10.30 -3.39 2.74
CA THR A 77 9.83 -2.31 1.89
C THR A 77 10.98 -1.89 0.98
N PHE A 78 10.66 -1.59 -0.26
CA PHE A 78 11.61 -1.00 -1.19
C PHE A 78 11.12 0.39 -1.58
N ASN A 79 11.90 1.41 -1.27
CA ASN A 79 11.58 2.78 -1.66
C ASN A 79 11.56 2.91 -3.19
N ARG A 80 10.86 3.92 -3.70
CA ARG A 80 10.77 4.20 -5.13
C ARG A 80 12.12 4.22 -5.84
N LEU A 81 12.12 3.84 -7.13
CA LEU A 81 13.29 3.42 -7.95
C LEU A 81 13.71 1.97 -7.69
N ALA A 82 12.75 1.15 -7.26
CA ALA A 82 12.91 -0.29 -7.08
C ALA A 82 12.62 -1.07 -8.39
N ASP A 83 12.78 -0.42 -9.55
CA ASP A 83 12.38 -0.96 -10.86
C ASP A 83 13.29 -2.10 -11.37
N HIS A 84 14.33 -2.44 -10.59
CA HIS A 84 15.14 -3.64 -10.80
C HIS A 84 14.43 -4.92 -10.33
N PHE A 85 13.33 -4.82 -9.58
CA PHE A 85 12.45 -5.96 -9.31
C PHE A 85 11.44 -6.15 -10.44
N GLU A 86 10.95 -7.38 -10.62
CA GLU A 86 9.93 -7.69 -11.64
C GLU A 86 8.53 -7.23 -11.24
N ALA A 87 8.25 -7.19 -9.93
CA ALA A 87 6.92 -6.89 -9.38
C ALA A 87 6.27 -5.59 -9.89
N PRO A 88 6.96 -4.43 -9.95
CA PRO A 88 6.38 -3.20 -10.53
C PRO A 88 5.98 -3.36 -12.00
N GLY A 89 6.80 -4.05 -12.80
CA GLY A 89 6.52 -4.30 -14.21
C GLY A 89 5.28 -5.18 -14.39
N GLN A 90 5.19 -6.27 -13.64
CA GLN A 90 4.02 -7.17 -13.63
C GLN A 90 2.75 -6.44 -13.18
N HIS A 91 2.86 -5.54 -12.19
CA HIS A 91 1.76 -4.70 -11.74
C HIS A 91 1.24 -3.77 -12.85
N LEU A 92 2.15 -3.12 -13.60
CA LEU A 92 1.78 -2.26 -14.72
C LEU A 92 1.14 -3.06 -15.86
N GLU A 93 1.65 -4.26 -16.18
CA GLU A 93 1.04 -5.15 -17.17
C GLU A 93 -0.38 -5.57 -16.75
N PHE A 94 -0.59 -5.88 -15.48
CA PHE A 94 -1.92 -6.15 -14.92
C PHE A 94 -2.84 -4.92 -15.08
N LEU A 95 -2.38 -3.72 -14.71
CA LEU A 95 -3.15 -2.48 -14.85
C LEU A 95 -3.51 -2.18 -16.31
N ALA A 96 -2.63 -2.46 -17.27
CA ALA A 96 -2.88 -2.25 -18.70
C ALA A 96 -4.01 -3.15 -19.25
N GLN A 97 -4.27 -4.29 -18.60
CA GLN A 97 -5.37 -5.21 -18.95
C GLN A 97 -6.70 -4.83 -18.31
N THR A 98 -6.68 -3.93 -17.31
CA THR A 98 -7.89 -3.40 -16.69
C THR A 98 -8.42 -2.21 -17.47
N ALA A 99 -9.75 -2.08 -17.56
CA ALA A 99 -10.43 -0.99 -18.26
C ALA A 99 -10.07 0.41 -17.75
#